data_AF-A0A1V9VB57-F1
#
_entry.id   AF-A0A1V9VB57-F1
#
_cell.length_a   1.000
_cell.length_b   1.000
_cell.length_c   1.000
_cell.angle_alpha   90.00
_cell.angle_beta   90.00
_cell.angle_gamma   90.00
#
_symmetry.space_group_name_H-M   'P 1'
#
loop_
_entity.id
_entity.type
_entity.pdbx_description
1 polymer ?
#
loop_
_entity_poly.entity_id
_entity_poly.type
_entity_poly.pdbx_seq_one_letter_code
_entity_poly.pdbx_strand_id
1 'polypeptide(L)' 'MTESKYIWMDGEFTPWNEAKVHVLSHTLHYGNGAIEGTKAYKTVDGRCAIFKLNEHTQRLLNSSKMTLMNVPF' A
#
# COMPACT_ATOMS: atom_id res chain seq x y z
N MET A 1 -3.53 18.91 -2.14
CA MET A 1 -3.58 17.49 -1.75
C MET A 1 -3.27 17.44 -0.26
N THR A 2 -4.02 16.70 0.55
CA THR A 2 -3.74 16.60 1.99
C THR A 2 -2.72 15.50 2.21
N GLU A 3 -1.56 15.84 2.75
CA GLU A 3 -0.49 14.88 3.05
C GLU A 3 -0.87 14.01 4.26
N SER A 4 -0.50 12.73 4.23
CA SER A 4 -0.57 11.89 5.42
C SER A 4 0.57 12.24 6.38
N LYS A 5 0.44 11.89 7.65
CA LYS A 5 1.55 12.06 8.61
C LYS A 5 2.68 11.05 8.37
N TYR A 6 2.31 9.82 8.06
CA TYR A 6 3.23 8.70 7.84
C TYR A 6 2.81 7.87 6.63
N ILE A 7 3.77 7.15 6.08
CA ILE A 7 3.61 6.07 5.10
C ILE A 7 4.30 4.84 5.68
N TRP A 8 3.66 3.69 5.60
CA TRP A 8 4.35 2.43 5.90
C TRP A 8 5.19 2.05 4.68
N MET A 9 6.50 1.89 4.87
CA MET A 9 7.47 1.60 3.82
C MET A 9 8.46 0.55 4.33
N ASP A 10 8.44 -0.63 3.69
CA ASP A 10 9.36 -1.75 3.93
C ASP A 10 9.55 -2.16 5.40
N GLY A 11 8.45 -2.20 6.17
CA GLY A 11 8.46 -2.64 7.57
C GLY A 11 8.29 -1.52 8.60
N GLU A 12 8.46 -0.25 8.20
CA GLU A 12 8.53 0.87 9.14
C GLU A 12 7.61 2.04 8.77
N PHE A 13 7.17 2.82 9.76
CA PHE A 13 6.44 4.07 9.52
C PHE A 13 7.41 5.21 9.22
N THR A 14 7.44 5.64 7.97
CA THR A 14 8.29 6.73 7.46
C THR A 14 7.48 8.03 7.35
N PRO A 15 8.02 9.21 7.70
CA PRO A 15 7.38 10.49 7.42
C PRO A 15 7.01 10.63 5.94
N TRP A 16 5.86 11.23 5.63
CA TRP A 16 5.36 11.30 4.24
C TRP A 16 6.37 11.90 3.25
N ASN A 17 7.08 12.95 3.65
CA ASN A 17 8.06 13.65 2.83
C ASN A 17 9.39 12.88 2.65
N GLU A 18 9.60 11.80 3.40
CA GLU A 18 10.79 10.96 3.38
C GLU A 18 10.57 9.63 2.64
N ALA A 19 9.31 9.22 2.46
CA ALA A 19 8.94 8.01 1.72
C ALA A 19 9.21 8.15 0.20
N LYS A 20 10.49 8.04 -0.17
CA LYS A 20 10.99 8.26 -1.53
C LYS A 20 11.58 7.00 -2.12
N VAL A 21 11.40 6.83 -3.43
CA VAL A 21 12.10 5.82 -4.23
C VAL A 21 13.04 6.50 -5.22
N HIS A 22 14.07 5.79 -5.67
CA HIS A 22 14.96 6.32 -6.71
C HIS A 22 14.18 6.48 -8.04
N VAL A 23 14.51 7.51 -8.82
CA VAL A 23 13.81 7.76 -10.09
C VAL A 23 13.92 6.59 -11.06
N LEU A 24 15.04 5.85 -11.03
CA LEU A 24 15.29 4.64 -11.83
C LEU A 24 14.57 3.38 -11.34
N SER A 25 13.66 3.47 -10.37
CA SER A 25 12.86 2.32 -9.93
C SER A 25 12.12 1.70 -11.12
N HIS A 26 12.20 0.37 -11.24
CA HIS A 26 11.68 -0.39 -12.38
C HIS A 26 10.18 -0.13 -12.61
N THR A 27 9.38 -0.03 -11.55
CA THR A 27 7.95 0.27 -11.63
C THR A 27 7.65 1.59 -12.32
N LEU A 28 8.49 2.63 -12.13
CA LEU A 28 8.29 3.94 -12.74
C LEU A 28 8.54 3.93 -14.25
N HIS A 29 9.41 3.04 -14.74
CA HIS A 29 9.80 2.96 -16.15
C HIS A 29 8.96 1.97 -16.94
N TYR A 30 8.58 0.86 -16.32
CA TYR A 30 8.00 -0.29 -17.01
C TYR A 30 6.63 -0.70 -16.49
N GLY A 31 6.08 0.03 -15.51
CA GLY A 31 4.76 -0.24 -14.94
C GLY A 31 4.65 -1.57 -14.17
N ASN A 32 5.76 -2.28 -13.95
CA ASN A 32 5.76 -3.52 -13.19
C ASN A 32 5.62 -3.23 -11.69
N GLY A 33 4.39 -3.32 -11.19
CA GLY A 33 4.04 -3.13 -9.79
C GLY A 33 2.63 -3.65 -9.53
N ALA A 34 2.30 -3.84 -8.27
CA ALA A 34 0.95 -4.21 -7.82
C ALA A 34 0.46 -3.16 -6.84
N ILE A 35 -0.81 -2.77 -6.96
CA ILE A 35 -1.45 -1.80 -6.09
C ILE A 35 -2.80 -2.34 -5.63
N GLU A 36 -3.30 -1.80 -4.52
CA GLU A 36 -4.60 -2.17 -3.98
C GLU A 36 -5.32 -0.94 -3.43
N GLY A 37 -6.65 -0.94 -3.54
CA GLY A 37 -7.51 0.12 -3.03
C GLY A 37 -8.35 -0.40 -1.87
N THR A 38 -8.12 0.14 -0.67
CA THR A 38 -8.89 -0.19 0.54
C THR A 38 -9.60 1.06 1.08
N LYS A 39 -10.73 0.85 1.77
CA LYS A 39 -11.50 1.93 2.38
C LYS A 39 -11.67 1.69 3.87
N ALA A 40 -11.42 2.76 4.62
CA ALA A 40 -11.71 2.87 6.04
C ALA A 40 -12.94 3.76 6.24
N TYR A 41 -13.84 3.33 7.11
CA TYR A 41 -15.07 4.03 7.43
C TYR A 41 -15.15 4.29 8.93
N LYS A 42 -15.64 5.47 9.31
CA LYS A 42 -15.99 5.77 10.69
C LYS A 42 -17.32 5.10 11.01
N THR A 43 -17.35 4.26 12.04
CA THR A 43 -18.58 3.61 12.53
C THR A 43 -19.36 4.54 13.45
N VAL A 44 -20.62 4.18 13.74
CA VAL A 44 -21.53 4.98 14.58
C VAL A 44 -20.98 5.23 16.00
N ASP A 45 -20.17 4.31 16.51
CA ASP A 45 -19.50 4.40 17.82
C ASP A 45 -18.11 5.07 17.73
N GLY A 46 -17.77 5.66 16.59
CA GLY A 46 -16.54 6.43 16.39
C GLY A 46 -15.30 5.62 16.06
N ARG A 47 -15.38 4.28 16.02
CA ARG A 47 -14.25 3.42 15.60
C ARG A 47 -13.99 3.52 14.10
N CYS A 48 -12.83 3.04 13.69
CA CYS A 48 -12.45 2.89 12.29
C CYS A 48 -12.65 1.42 11.88
N ALA A 49 -13.48 1.18 10.88
CA ALA A 49 -13.67 -0.13 10.27
C ALA A 49 -13.07 -0.15 8.86
N ILE A 50 -12.19 -1.12 8.58
CA ILE A 50 -11.62 -1.32 7.26
C ILE A 50 -12.44 -2.40 6.55
N PHE A 51 -12.99 -2.07 5.38
CA PHE A 51 -13.88 -2.99 4.68
C PHE A 51 -13.07 -4.08 3.94
N LYS A 52 -13.32 -5.35 4.30
CA LYS A 52 -12.75 -6.54 3.66
C LYS A 52 -11.21 -6.53 3.56
N LEU A 53 -10.53 -6.09 4.63
CA LEU A 53 -9.07 -5.93 4.65
C LEU A 53 -8.35 -7.21 4.20
N ASN A 54 -8.74 -8.37 4.74
CA ASN A 54 -8.08 -9.63 4.42
C ASN A 54 -8.21 -10.00 2.94
N GLU A 55 -9.40 -9.79 2.34
CA GLU A 55 -9.63 -10.09 0.93
C GLU A 55 -8.89 -9.15 0.00
N HIS A 56 -8.81 -7.85 0.35
CA HIS A 56 -8.00 -6.89 -0.39
C HIS A 56 -6.50 -7.23 -0.28
N THR A 57 -5.99 -7.54 0.91
CA THR A 57 -4.59 -7.96 1.08
C THR A 57 -4.27 -9.22 0.28
N GLN A 58 -5.15 -10.23 0.31
CA GLN A 58 -4.95 -11.45 -0.48
C GLN A 58 -4.90 -11.14 -1.98
N ARG A 59 -5.73 -10.20 -2.47
CA ARG A 59 -5.71 -9.79 -3.87
C ARG A 59 -4.41 -9.07 -4.24
N LEU A 60 -3.90 -8.17 -3.39
CA LEU A 60 -2.60 -7.54 -3.58
C LEU A 60 -1.47 -8.56 -3.70
N LEU A 61 -1.43 -9.56 -2.82
CA LEU A 61 -0.42 -10.62 -2.85
C LEU A 61 -0.54 -11.48 -4.13
N ASN A 62 -1.77 -11.79 -4.56
CA ASN A 62 -2.01 -12.50 -5.81
C ASN A 62 -1.54 -11.69 -7.03
N SER A 63 -1.82 -10.38 -7.08
CA SER A 63 -1.33 -9.48 -8.14
C SER A 63 0.21 -9.35 -8.13
N SER A 64 0.82 -9.34 -6.94
CA SER A 64 2.28 -9.33 -6.80
C SER A 64 2.90 -10.62 -7.35
N LYS A 65 2.26 -11.78 -7.12
CA LYS A 65 2.67 -13.05 -7.71
C LYS A 65 2.57 -13.07 -9.23
N MET A 66 1.53 -12.48 -9.81
CA MET A 66 1.36 -12.36 -11.28
C MET A 66 2.44 -11.48 -11.94
N THR A 67 3.05 -10.58 -11.18
CA THR A 67 4.15 -9.70 -11.60
C THR A 67 5.53 -10.23 -11.17
N LEU A 68 5.60 -11.50 -10.75
CA LEU A 68 6.81 -12.20 -10.32
C LEU A 68 7.52 -11.52 -9.13
N MET A 69 6.80 -10.73 -8.33
CA MET A 69 7.33 -10.10 -7.13
C MET A 69 7.10 -10.98 -5.90
N ASN A 70 8.11 -11.09 -5.04
CA ASN A 70 7.99 -11.71 -3.73
C ASN A 70 7.86 -10.62 -2.66
N VAL A 71 6.74 -10.62 -1.93
CA VAL A 71 6.46 -9.65 -0.85
C VAL A 71 6.92 -10.25 0.48
N PRO A 72 7.87 -9.64 1.21
CA PRO A 72 8.46 -10.24 2.41
C PRO A 72 7.71 -9.91 3.72
N PHE A 73 6.44 -9.51 3.64
CA PHE A 73 5.63 -9.01 4.76
C PHE A 73 4.24 -9.61 4.76
#